data_AF-A0A3N5RB96-F1
#
_entry.id   AF-A0A3N5RB96-F1
#
_cell.length_a   1.000
_cell.length_b   1.000
_cell.length_c   1.000
_cell.angle_alpha   90.00
_cell.angle_beta   90.00
_cell.angle_gamma   90.00
#
_symmetry.space_group_name_H-M   'P 1'
#
loop_
_entity.id
_entity.type
_entity.pdbx_description
1 polymer ?
#
loop_
_entity_poly.entity_id
_entity_poly.type
_entity_poly.pdbx_seq_one_letter_code
_entity_poly.pdbx_strand_id
1 'polypeptide(L)'
;MRHRFPAVRQLFACLALFAVAAPGVRADEGMWVFNNLPRKQLKEKYGFEPTDAWIEHVMKSSVRFNSGGSGSFVSSTGLVLTNHHVGADTLQKISTAEHDYYKEGFWAKSLADEPKAPDLELNVLQSIEDVTDRVNAAVKPQMSA
;
A
#
# COMPACT_ATOMS: atom_id res chain seq x y z
N MET A 1 -29.34 -57.65 -15.10
CA MET A 1 -29.22 -56.43 -15.93
C MET A 1 -28.24 -55.48 -15.26
N ARG A 2 -27.06 -55.24 -15.85
CA ARG A 2 -26.10 -54.23 -15.37
C ARG A 2 -26.34 -52.96 -16.18
N HIS A 3 -27.11 -52.01 -15.62
CA HIS A 3 -27.23 -50.68 -16.22
C HIS A 3 -25.87 -49.97 -16.08
N ARG A 4 -25.06 -50.00 -17.14
CA ARG A 4 -23.92 -49.10 -17.28
C ARG A 4 -24.53 -47.71 -17.42
N PHE A 5 -24.18 -46.78 -16.53
CA PHE A 5 -24.54 -45.36 -16.61
C PHE A 5 -23.40 -44.60 -17.31
N PRO A 6 -23.32 -44.59 -18.65
CA PRO A 6 -22.24 -43.92 -19.38
C PRO A 6 -22.22 -42.41 -19.11
N ALA A 7 -23.38 -41.80 -18.84
CA ALA A 7 -23.51 -40.38 -18.57
C ALA A 7 -22.75 -39.93 -17.31
N VAL A 8 -22.78 -40.72 -16.22
CA VAL A 8 -22.04 -40.42 -14.99
C VAL A 8 -20.54 -40.51 -15.24
N ARG A 9 -20.11 -41.52 -16.01
CA ARG A 9 -18.70 -41.73 -16.35
C ARG A 9 -18.15 -40.65 -17.30
N GLN A 10 -18.98 -40.18 -18.23
CA GLN A 10 -18.68 -39.05 -19.10
C GLN A 10 -18.63 -37.74 -18.32
N LEU A 11 -19.53 -37.53 -17.36
CA LEU A 11 -19.52 -36.34 -16.50
C LEU A 11 -18.25 -36.27 -15.64
N PHE A 12 -17.84 -37.38 -15.03
CA PHE A 12 -16.56 -37.46 -14.30
C PHE A 12 -15.35 -37.22 -15.21
N ALA A 13 -15.38 -37.73 -16.45
CA ALA A 13 -14.31 -37.48 -17.42
C ALA A 13 -14.24 -36.00 -17.84
N CYS A 14 -15.39 -35.35 -18.06
CA CYS A 14 -15.46 -33.92 -18.39
C CYS A 14 -14.98 -33.03 -17.23
N LEU A 15 -15.37 -33.33 -15.98
CA LEU A 15 -14.90 -32.62 -14.79
C LEU A 15 -13.39 -32.76 -14.57
N ALA A 16 -12.84 -33.96 -14.78
CA ALA A 16 -11.40 -34.19 -14.70
C ALA A 16 -10.65 -33.42 -15.81
N LEU A 17 -11.19 -33.38 -17.03
CA LEU A 17 -10.61 -32.62 -18.14
C LEU A 17 -10.63 -31.11 -17.87
N PHE A 18 -11.69 -30.60 -17.24
CA PHE A 18 -11.80 -29.18 -16.87
C PHE A 18 -10.85 -28.79 -15.73
N ALA A 19 -10.65 -29.68 -14.76
CA ALA A 19 -9.71 -29.45 -13.65
C ALA A 19 -8.24 -29.42 -14.11
N VAL A 20 -7.88 -30.20 -15.14
CA VAL A 20 -6.53 -30.21 -15.72
C VAL A 20 -6.32 -29.06 -16.71
N ALA A 21 -7.38 -28.56 -17.35
CA ALA A 21 -7.32 -27.47 -18.31
C ALA A 21 -7.42 -26.06 -17.70
N ALA A 22 -7.63 -25.94 -16.38
CA ALA A 22 -7.66 -24.64 -15.73
C ALA A 22 -6.25 -24.01 -15.77
N PRO A 23 -6.03 -22.87 -16.45
CA PRO A 23 -4.77 -22.17 -16.36
C PRO A 23 -4.52 -21.77 -14.91
N GLY A 24 -3.32 -22.06 -14.40
CA GLY A 24 -2.93 -21.62 -13.06
C GLY A 24 -3.02 -20.10 -12.98
N VAL A 25 -3.93 -19.58 -12.17
CA VAL A 25 -4.01 -18.15 -11.87
C VAL A 25 -2.71 -17.76 -11.16
N ARG A 26 -1.91 -16.91 -11.78
CA ARG A 26 -0.67 -16.37 -11.20
C ARG A 26 -0.88 -14.92 -10.85
N ALA A 27 -0.77 -14.60 -9.56
CA ALA A 27 -0.67 -13.22 -9.09
C ALA A 27 0.79 -12.76 -9.26
N ASP A 28 1.09 -12.12 -10.38
CA ASP A 28 2.43 -11.60 -10.67
C ASP A 28 2.71 -10.24 -10.00
N GLU A 29 1.66 -9.57 -9.51
CA GLU A 29 1.68 -8.26 -8.87
C GLU A 29 1.01 -8.30 -7.50
N GLY A 30 1.31 -7.32 -6.64
CA GLY A 30 0.72 -7.22 -5.31
C GLY A 30 1.25 -6.05 -4.50
N MET A 31 0.49 -5.65 -3.49
CA MET A 31 0.93 -4.71 -2.45
C MET A 31 1.50 -5.53 -1.29
N TRP A 32 2.80 -5.38 -1.05
CA TRP A 32 3.53 -6.16 -0.05
C TRP A 32 3.83 -5.30 1.16
N VAL A 33 3.73 -5.88 2.35
CA VAL A 33 4.21 -5.25 3.57
C VAL A 33 5.74 -5.20 3.57
N PHE A 34 6.32 -4.14 4.15
CA PHE A 34 7.78 -3.94 4.16
C PHE A 34 8.53 -5.10 4.83
N ASN A 35 7.94 -5.74 5.85
CA ASN A 35 8.53 -6.89 6.55
C ASN A 35 8.34 -8.23 5.82
N ASN A 36 7.68 -8.26 4.64
CA ASN A 36 7.47 -9.47 3.86
C ASN A 36 7.54 -9.20 2.34
N LEU A 37 8.61 -8.53 1.89
CA LEU A 37 8.83 -8.30 0.47
C LEU A 37 9.15 -9.61 -0.28
N PRO A 38 8.68 -9.76 -1.53
CA PRO A 38 8.89 -10.95 -2.37
C PRO A 38 10.31 -10.95 -2.97
N ARG A 39 11.36 -11.03 -2.13
CA ARG A 39 12.77 -10.82 -2.54
C ARG A 39 13.21 -11.74 -3.68
N LYS A 40 12.77 -13.00 -3.64
CA LYS A 40 13.07 -13.98 -4.69
C LYS A 40 12.49 -13.51 -6.04
N GLN A 41 11.21 -13.13 -6.07
CA GLN A 41 10.59 -12.63 -7.29
C GLN A 41 11.23 -11.32 -7.76
N LEU A 42 11.56 -10.41 -6.85
CA LEU A 42 12.22 -9.14 -7.20
C LEU A 42 13.58 -9.38 -7.86
N LYS A 43 14.36 -10.32 -7.34
CA LYS A 43 15.66 -10.70 -7.90
C LYS A 43 15.52 -11.37 -9.26
N GLU A 44 14.65 -12.37 -9.38
CA GLU A 44 14.47 -13.14 -10.61
C GLU A 44 13.90 -12.29 -11.76
N LYS A 45 12.96 -11.39 -11.47
CA LYS A 45 12.26 -10.59 -12.48
C LYS A 45 12.94 -9.25 -12.80
N TYR A 46 13.53 -8.61 -11.80
CA TYR A 46 14.07 -7.25 -11.92
C TYR A 46 15.56 -7.13 -11.58
N GLY A 47 16.21 -8.23 -11.18
CA GLY A 47 17.62 -8.19 -10.75
C GLY A 47 17.85 -7.39 -9.47
N PHE A 48 16.79 -7.09 -8.71
CA PHE A 48 16.84 -6.26 -7.52
C PHE A 48 16.66 -7.10 -6.26
N GLU A 49 17.63 -7.00 -5.34
CA GLU A 49 17.61 -7.71 -4.06
C GLU A 49 17.66 -6.69 -2.92
N PRO A 50 16.50 -6.29 -2.36
CA PRO A 50 16.47 -5.29 -1.30
C PRO A 50 17.12 -5.84 -0.03
N THR A 51 18.07 -5.09 0.51
CA THR A 51 18.67 -5.36 1.83
C THR A 51 17.75 -4.87 2.94
N ASP A 52 17.95 -5.38 4.16
CA ASP A 52 17.15 -4.97 5.32
C ASP A 52 17.29 -3.46 5.58
N ALA A 53 18.53 -2.93 5.46
CA ALA A 53 18.80 -1.50 5.58
C ALA A 53 18.10 -0.66 4.48
N TRP A 54 18.01 -1.18 3.26
CA TRP A 54 17.27 -0.52 2.18
C TRP A 54 15.77 -0.49 2.49
N ILE A 55 15.21 -1.60 2.98
CA ILE A 55 13.79 -1.69 3.35
C ILE A 55 13.48 -0.73 4.49
N GLU A 56 14.31 -0.70 5.52
CA GLU A 56 14.16 0.22 6.65
C GLU A 56 14.23 1.68 6.19
N HIS A 57 15.19 2.00 5.32
CA HIS A 57 15.33 3.34 4.77
C HIS A 57 14.07 3.76 4.00
N VAL A 58 13.56 2.92 3.09
CA VAL A 58 12.34 3.22 2.33
C VAL A 58 11.12 3.33 3.23
N MET A 59 10.98 2.44 4.23
CA MET A 59 9.88 2.51 5.19
C MET A 59 9.88 3.84 5.96
N LYS A 60 11.05 4.27 6.45
CA LYS A 60 11.20 5.50 7.26
C LYS A 60 11.19 6.79 6.43
N SER A 61 11.49 6.70 5.14
CA SER A 61 11.37 7.84 4.22
C SER A 61 9.98 7.99 3.60
N SER A 62 9.12 6.96 3.71
CA SER A 62 7.73 7.00 3.23
C SER A 62 6.80 7.62 4.28
N VAL A 63 5.92 8.50 3.83
CA VAL A 63 5.01 9.27 4.69
C VAL A 63 3.57 9.10 4.23
N ARG A 64 2.66 8.92 5.19
CA ARG A 64 1.21 8.95 4.96
C ARG A 64 0.66 10.33 5.29
N PHE A 65 -0.07 10.91 4.35
CA PHE A 65 -0.89 12.09 4.60
C PHE A 65 -2.24 11.66 5.17
N ASN A 66 -2.64 12.19 6.33
CA ASN A 66 -3.91 11.80 6.96
C ASN A 66 -5.14 12.26 6.18
N SER A 67 -5.02 13.33 5.40
CA SER A 67 -6.01 13.78 4.42
C SER A 67 -6.22 12.77 3.27
N GLY A 68 -5.35 11.77 3.16
CA GLY A 68 -5.35 10.78 2.08
C GLY A 68 -4.20 11.03 1.11
N GLY A 69 -3.45 9.97 0.79
CA GLY A 69 -2.30 10.03 -0.10
C GLY A 69 -0.98 9.69 0.60
N SER A 70 0.07 9.62 -0.22
CA SER A 70 1.42 9.29 0.20
C SER A 70 2.37 10.44 -0.14
N GLY A 71 3.52 10.46 0.53
CA GLY A 71 4.65 11.29 0.17
C GLY A 71 5.95 10.69 0.66
N SER A 72 7.05 11.43 0.48
CA SER A 72 8.36 11.00 0.94
C SER A 72 9.19 12.14 1.48
N PHE A 73 10.00 11.85 2.50
CA PHE A 73 11.09 12.74 2.86
C PHE A 73 12.14 12.72 1.75
N VAL A 74 12.54 13.90 1.29
CA VAL A 74 13.53 14.10 0.22
C VAL A 74 14.73 14.95 0.68
N SER A 75 14.76 15.38 1.94
CA SER A 75 15.92 16.04 2.55
C SER A 75 16.14 15.61 4.00
N SER A 76 17.36 15.82 4.51
CA SER A 76 17.71 15.60 5.92
C SER A 76 17.09 16.61 6.88
N THR A 77 16.49 17.68 6.36
CA THR A 77 15.84 18.75 7.14
C THR A 77 14.32 18.63 7.13
N GLY A 78 13.77 17.53 6.62
CA GLY A 78 12.33 17.24 6.69
C GLY A 78 11.50 17.76 5.51
N LEU A 79 12.11 18.09 4.36
CA LEU A 79 11.35 18.41 3.15
C LEU A 79 10.58 17.17 2.70
N VAL A 80 9.25 17.32 2.52
CA VAL A 80 8.36 16.25 2.07
C VAL A 80 7.85 16.56 0.67
N LEU A 81 7.90 15.56 -0.22
CA LEU A 81 7.31 15.62 -1.54
C LEU A 81 6.01 14.81 -1.57
N THR A 82 4.96 15.36 -2.19
CA THR A 82 3.69 14.67 -2.47
C THR A 82 3.07 15.20 -3.77
N ASN A 83 1.95 14.65 -4.20
CA ASN A 83 1.23 15.14 -5.38
C ASN A 83 0.41 16.39 -5.07
N HIS A 84 0.18 17.22 -6.09
CA HIS A 84 -0.62 18.45 -5.97
C HIS A 84 -2.02 18.20 -5.39
N HIS A 85 -2.71 17.15 -5.83
CA HIS A 85 -4.06 16.84 -5.36
C HIS A 85 -4.10 16.39 -3.89
N VAL A 86 -2.99 15.90 -3.34
CA VAL A 86 -2.87 15.54 -1.92
C VAL A 86 -2.71 16.81 -1.06
N GLY A 87 -1.94 17.78 -1.56
CA GLY A 87 -1.77 19.09 -0.90
C GLY A 87 -2.90 20.10 -1.17
N ALA A 88 -3.84 19.77 -2.05
CA ALA A 88 -4.91 20.66 -2.52
C ALA A 88 -5.73 21.29 -1.39
N ASP A 89 -6.19 20.46 -0.43
CA ASP A 89 -6.98 20.92 0.72
C ASP A 89 -6.19 21.91 1.59
N THR A 90 -4.91 21.61 1.86
CA THR A 90 -4.03 22.55 2.57
C THR A 90 -3.88 23.86 1.81
N LEU A 91 -3.58 23.81 0.51
CA LEU A 91 -3.44 25.01 -0.33
C LEU A 91 -4.70 25.89 -0.29
N GLN A 92 -5.89 25.28 -0.33
CA GLN A 92 -7.15 26.00 -0.19
C GLN A 92 -7.30 26.66 1.19
N LYS A 93 -6.96 25.94 2.26
CA LYS A 93 -7.05 26.46 3.65
C LYS A 93 -6.08 27.61 3.93
N ILE A 94 -4.89 27.60 3.34
CA ILE A 94 -3.89 28.66 3.53
C ILE A 94 -4.05 29.83 2.55
N SER A 95 -4.91 29.69 1.54
CA SER A 95 -5.22 30.78 0.61
C SER A 95 -6.05 31.87 1.30
N THR A 96 -5.92 33.10 0.80
CA THR A 96 -6.62 34.30 1.29
C THR A 96 -7.39 34.96 0.15
N ALA A 97 -8.15 36.03 0.43
CA ALA A 97 -8.84 36.78 -0.62
C ALA A 97 -7.83 37.46 -1.57
N GLU A 98 -6.65 37.81 -1.06
CA GLU A 98 -5.58 38.47 -1.79
C GLU A 98 -4.63 37.49 -2.49
N HIS A 99 -4.52 36.25 -1.99
CA HIS A 99 -3.60 35.24 -2.52
C HIS A 99 -4.26 33.86 -2.64
N ASP A 100 -4.52 33.41 -3.87
CA ASP A 100 -5.05 32.08 -4.18
C ASP A 100 -3.90 31.13 -4.53
N TYR A 101 -3.33 30.46 -3.52
CA TYR A 101 -2.21 29.54 -3.70
C TYR A 101 -2.59 28.26 -4.44
N TYR A 102 -3.88 27.90 -4.47
CA TYR A 102 -4.35 26.75 -5.23
C TYR A 102 -4.31 27.03 -6.74
N LYS A 103 -4.67 28.23 -7.16
CA LYS A 103 -4.69 28.64 -8.56
C LYS A 103 -3.35 29.17 -9.07
N GLU A 104 -2.68 30.00 -8.28
CA GLU A 104 -1.47 30.73 -8.68
C GLU A 104 -0.18 29.96 -8.37
N GLY A 105 -0.28 28.94 -7.52
CA GLY A 105 0.87 28.23 -6.96
C GLY A 105 1.55 29.02 -5.85
N PHE A 106 2.51 28.38 -5.21
CA PHE A 106 3.25 28.98 -4.10
C PHE A 106 4.69 28.45 -4.07
N TRP A 107 5.62 29.32 -3.68
CA TRP A 107 7.02 28.95 -3.45
C TRP A 107 7.60 29.80 -2.30
N ALA A 108 7.95 29.12 -1.20
CA ALA A 108 8.68 29.73 -0.09
C ALA A 108 10.16 29.86 -0.42
N LYS A 109 10.72 31.08 -0.29
CA LYS A 109 12.15 31.35 -0.54
C LYS A 109 13.04 30.96 0.62
N SER A 110 12.48 30.90 1.83
CA SER A 110 13.14 30.53 3.07
C SER A 110 12.20 29.74 3.97
N LEU A 111 12.76 29.05 4.98
CA LEU A 111 11.96 28.33 5.99
C LEU A 111 10.99 29.24 6.75
N ALA A 112 11.33 30.53 6.89
CA ALA A 112 10.46 31.50 7.55
C ALA A 112 9.22 31.86 6.71
N ASP A 113 9.29 31.64 5.39
CA ASP A 113 8.19 31.90 4.46
C ASP A 113 7.26 30.68 4.32
N GLU A 114 7.58 29.53 4.93
CA GLU A 114 6.72 28.34 4.88
C GLU A 114 5.45 28.55 5.71
N PRO A 115 4.26 28.58 5.09
CA PRO A 115 3.02 28.78 5.82
C PRO A 115 2.73 27.57 6.71
N LYS A 116 2.14 27.82 7.87
CA LYS A 116 1.61 26.74 8.70
C LYS A 116 0.46 26.09 7.96
N ALA A 117 0.55 24.78 7.73
CA ALA A 117 -0.56 23.96 7.27
C ALA A 117 -1.47 23.67 8.49
N PRO A 118 -2.65 24.31 8.61
CA PRO A 118 -3.57 24.01 9.70
C PRO A 118 -4.02 22.56 9.57
N ASP A 119 -4.22 21.86 10.68
CA ASP A 119 -4.78 20.49 10.77
C ASP A 119 -4.10 19.35 9.98
N LEU A 120 -3.06 19.66 9.19
CA LEU A 120 -2.31 18.67 8.43
C LEU A 120 -1.43 17.83 9.36
N GLU A 121 -1.66 16.52 9.35
CA GLU A 121 -0.86 15.53 10.05
C GLU A 121 -0.22 14.53 9.06
N LEU A 122 1.06 14.24 9.31
CA LEU A 122 1.86 13.30 8.55
C LEU A 122 2.28 12.15 9.47
N ASN A 123 2.08 10.92 9.02
CA ASN A 123 2.42 9.72 9.77
C ASN A 123 3.56 8.94 9.11
N VAL A 124 4.51 8.48 9.92
CA VAL A 124 5.68 7.71 9.47
C VAL A 124 5.69 6.36 10.19
N LEU A 125 5.74 5.28 9.41
CA LEU A 125 5.80 3.93 9.96
C LEU A 125 7.18 3.67 10.59
N GLN A 126 7.21 3.49 11.91
CA GLN A 126 8.46 3.24 12.64
C GLN A 126 8.82 1.74 12.68
N SER A 127 7.83 0.87 12.85
CA SER A 127 8.02 -0.57 12.98
C SER A 127 6.76 -1.35 12.62
N ILE A 128 6.92 -2.62 12.24
CA ILE A 128 5.85 -3.58 12.03
C ILE A 128 6.08 -4.76 12.97
N GLU A 129 5.04 -5.15 13.71
CA GLU A 129 5.05 -6.30 14.61
C GLU A 129 3.89 -7.22 14.23
N ASP A 130 4.13 -8.52 14.14
CA ASP A 130 3.06 -9.51 14.03
C ASP A 130 2.46 -9.74 15.42
N VAL A 131 1.22 -9.29 15.59
CA VAL A 131 0.45 -9.43 16.83
C VAL A 131 -0.74 -10.37 16.67
N THR A 132 -0.74 -11.23 15.64
CA THR A 132 -1.85 -12.13 15.30
C THR A 132 -2.26 -12.99 16.48
N ASP A 133 -1.30 -13.65 17.15
CA ASP A 133 -1.57 -14.51 18.30
C ASP A 133 -2.13 -13.72 19.49
N ARG A 134 -1.59 -12.52 19.75
CA ARG A 134 -2.05 -11.63 20.82
C ARG A 134 -3.51 -11.21 20.62
N VAL A 135 -3.88 -10.87 19.38
CA VAL A 135 -5.24 -10.48 19.04
C VAL A 135 -6.18 -11.68 19.10
N ASN A 136 -5.80 -12.82 18.53
CA ASN A 136 -6.62 -14.04 18.51
C ASN A 136 -6.89 -14.60 19.91
N ALA A 137 -5.93 -14.48 20.84
CA ALA A 137 -6.12 -14.87 22.22
C ALA A 137 -7.26 -14.10 22.93
N ALA A 138 -7.59 -12.89 22.47
CA ALA A 138 -8.68 -12.10 23.02
C ALA A 138 -10.05 -12.44 22.39
N VAL A 139 -10.08 -13.13 21.25
CA VAL A 139 -11.32 -13.48 20.54
C VAL A 139 -11.95 -14.71 21.19
N LYS A 140 -13.18 -14.56 21.69
CA LYS A 140 -13.95 -15.65 22.30
C LYS A 140 -14.88 -16.29 21.27
N PRO A 141 -15.16 -17.60 21.36
CA PRO A 141 -16.02 -18.31 20.40
C PRO A 141 -17.44 -17.73 20.25
N GLN A 142 -17.93 -16.99 21.23
CA GLN A 142 -19.28 -16.39 21.24
C GLN A 142 -19.32 -14.97 20.65
N MET A 143 -18.18 -14.42 20.23
CA MET A 143 -18.13 -13.10 19.58
C MET A 143 -18.56 -13.27 18.11
N SER A 144 -19.60 -12.54 17.70
CA SER A 144 -19.95 -12.42 16.28
C SER A 144 -19.09 -11.36 15.61
N ALA A 145 -18.88 -11.53 14.31
CA ALA A 145 -18.33 -10.49 13.45
C ALA A 145 -19.27 -9.28 13.33
#